data_AF-A0A7W0JYI5-F1
#
_entry.id   AF-A0A7W0JYI5-F1
#
_cell.length_a   1.000
_cell.length_b   1.000
_cell.length_c   1.000
_cell.angle_alpha   90.00
_cell.angle_beta   90.00
_cell.angle_gamma   90.00
#
_symmetry.space_group_name_H-M   'P 1'
#
loop_
_entity.id
_entity.type
_entity.pdbx_description
1 polymer ?
#
loop_
_entity_poly.entity_id
_entity_poly.type
_entity_poly.pdbx_seq_one_letter_code
_entity_poly.pdbx_strand_id
1 'polypeptide(L)'
;MVGALLAGGSGSRLGRGSKPAVLVGGRPLASYPAQALAAVCERVVVVCKRDTELPDLPGTERWDEPDEPRHPLAGIVHALVTAGGPVLVCAADMPFVTADACRTLLQAAGASSAVVATAEGVLAPTLGLYAP
;
A
#
# COMPACT_ATOMS: atom_id res chain seq x y z
N MET A 1 9.16 7.33 -9.04
CA MET A 1 7.94 7.49 -8.17
C MET A 1 7.96 6.47 -7.02
N VAL A 2 7.42 6.85 -5.85
CA VAL A 2 7.30 5.98 -4.66
C VAL A 2 5.99 5.18 -4.69
N GLY A 3 6.10 3.86 -4.48
CA GLY A 3 4.97 2.97 -4.20
C GLY A 3 4.82 2.77 -2.69
N ALA A 4 3.66 3.12 -2.12
CA ALA A 4 3.37 3.02 -0.71
C ALA A 4 2.45 1.82 -0.41
N LEU A 5 3.01 0.81 0.24
CA LEU A 5 2.29 -0.35 0.74
C LEU A 5 1.73 -0.06 2.14
N LEU A 6 0.41 0.03 2.29
CA LEU A 6 -0.22 0.31 3.59
C LEU A 6 -0.39 -0.97 4.40
N ALA A 7 0.37 -1.09 5.48
CA ALA A 7 0.39 -2.26 6.37
C ALA A 7 -0.16 -1.98 7.78
N GLY A 8 -0.95 -0.92 7.97
CA GLY A 8 -1.49 -0.52 9.29
C GLY A 8 -2.77 -1.24 9.77
N GLY A 9 -3.26 -2.25 9.05
CA GLY A 9 -4.50 -2.97 9.41
C GLY A 9 -4.29 -3.94 10.57
N SER A 10 -5.07 -3.81 11.65
CA SER A 10 -4.92 -4.60 12.89
C SER A 10 -5.21 -6.11 12.77
N GLY A 11 -5.62 -6.60 11.60
CA GLY A 11 -5.84 -8.03 11.37
C GLY A 11 -6.94 -8.66 12.25
N SER A 12 -7.79 -7.85 12.89
CA SER A 12 -8.73 -8.28 13.94
C SER A 12 -9.66 -9.43 13.55
N ARG A 13 -9.94 -9.60 12.26
CA ARG A 13 -10.80 -10.67 11.69
C ARG A 13 -10.05 -11.95 11.33
N LEU A 14 -8.72 -11.91 11.24
CA LEU A 14 -7.90 -13.05 10.78
C LEU A 14 -7.41 -13.95 11.92
N GLY A 15 -7.70 -13.62 13.18
CA GLY A 15 -7.15 -14.33 14.32
C GLY A 15 -5.64 -14.05 14.48
N ARG A 16 -5.12 -14.24 15.69
CA ARG A 16 -3.80 -13.81 16.18
C ARG A 16 -2.67 -13.87 15.13
N GLY A 17 -2.05 -12.71 14.86
CA GLY A 17 -0.86 -12.56 14.02
C GLY A 17 -0.87 -11.24 13.24
N SER A 18 0.29 -10.79 12.77
CA SER A 18 0.37 -9.65 11.84
C SER A 18 -0.26 -10.03 10.48
N LYS A 19 -1.33 -9.32 10.08
CA LYS A 19 -2.04 -9.55 8.80
C LYS A 19 -1.10 -9.57 7.58
N PRO A 20 -0.14 -8.63 7.43
CA PRO A 20 0.88 -8.67 6.39
C PRO A 20 1.63 -10.01 6.26
N ALA A 21 1.86 -10.72 7.38
CA ALA A 21 2.65 -11.93 7.44
C ALA A 21 1.86 -13.23 7.17
N VAL A 22 0.53 -13.17 7.09
CA VAL A 22 -0.31 -14.33 6.76
C VAL A 22 0.13 -14.91 5.42
N LEU A 23 0.28 -16.24 5.35
CA LEU A 23 0.69 -16.90 4.12
C LEU A 23 -0.49 -17.13 3.18
N VAL A 24 -0.31 -16.73 1.92
CA VAL A 24 -1.16 -17.08 0.79
C VAL A 24 -0.26 -17.76 -0.24
N GLY A 25 -0.62 -18.96 -0.71
CA GLY A 25 0.19 -19.68 -1.69
C GLY A 25 1.66 -19.91 -1.28
N GLY A 26 1.94 -20.01 0.03
CA GLY A 26 3.29 -20.20 0.57
C GLY A 26 4.14 -18.93 0.69
N ARG A 27 3.59 -17.74 0.39
CA ARG A 27 4.28 -16.44 0.50
C ARG A 27 3.51 -15.48 1.42
N PRO A 28 4.18 -14.52 2.09
CA PRO A 28 3.49 -13.50 2.87
C PRO A 28 2.48 -12.70 2.02
N LEU A 29 1.29 -12.45 2.57
CA LEU A 29 0.19 -11.73 1.93
C LEU A 29 0.65 -10.38 1.35
N ALA A 30 1.42 -9.62 2.14
CA ALA A 30 1.95 -8.32 1.75
C ALA A 30 2.98 -8.38 0.59
N SER A 31 3.59 -9.55 0.36
CA SER A 31 4.61 -9.70 -0.69
C SER A 31 4.03 -9.60 -2.11
N TYR A 32 2.74 -9.86 -2.28
CA TYR A 32 2.04 -9.78 -3.56
C TYR A 32 1.89 -8.32 -4.04
N PRO A 33 1.21 -7.43 -3.30
CA PRO A 33 1.12 -6.02 -3.67
C PRO A 33 2.49 -5.32 -3.63
N ALA A 34 3.42 -5.71 -2.75
CA ALA A 34 4.79 -5.19 -2.79
C ALA A 34 5.47 -5.45 -4.14
N GLN A 35 5.34 -6.68 -4.67
CA GLN A 35 5.88 -7.05 -5.97
C GLN A 35 5.18 -6.28 -7.12
N ALA A 36 3.87 -6.08 -7.04
CA ALA A 36 3.13 -5.31 -8.03
C ALA A 36 3.59 -3.84 -8.08
N LEU A 37 3.78 -3.21 -6.92
CA LEU A 37 4.33 -1.85 -6.81
C LEU A 37 5.77 -1.78 -7.33
N ALA A 38 6.62 -2.74 -6.96
CA ALA A 38 8.04 -2.76 -7.38
C ALA A 38 8.22 -2.90 -8.90
N ALA A 39 7.23 -3.45 -9.61
CA ALA A 39 7.25 -3.57 -11.07
C ALA A 39 6.93 -2.25 -11.81
N VAL A 40 6.52 -1.20 -11.10
CA VAL A 40 6.10 0.08 -11.68
C VAL A 40 6.68 1.31 -10.97
N CYS A 41 7.15 1.16 -9.73
CA CYS A 41 7.73 2.22 -8.92
C CYS A 41 9.24 2.00 -8.76
N GLU A 42 10.00 3.10 -8.70
CA GLU A 42 11.46 3.07 -8.49
C GLU A 42 11.83 2.66 -7.06
N ARG A 43 10.95 2.96 -6.10
CA ARG A 43 11.12 2.67 -4.68
C ARG A 43 9.79 2.23 -4.10
N VAL A 44 9.82 1.18 -3.28
CA VAL A 44 8.65 0.70 -2.54
C VAL A 44 8.88 0.87 -1.05
N VAL A 45 7.88 1.42 -0.38
CA VAL A 45 7.91 1.66 1.07
C VAL A 45 6.71 0.98 1.71
N VAL A 46 6.89 0.44 2.91
CA VAL A 46 5.84 -0.14 3.73
C VAL A 46 5.52 0.87 4.82
N VAL A 47 4.33 1.46 4.74
CA VAL A 47 3.82 2.42 5.73
C VAL A 47 3.04 1.64 6.78
N CYS A 48 3.50 1.70 8.02
CA CYS A 48 2.92 0.94 9.12
C CYS A 48 3.13 1.63 10.47
N LYS A 49 2.39 1.15 11.47
CA LYS A 49 2.58 1.60 12.85
C LYS A 49 3.86 1.03 13.42
N ARG A 50 4.47 1.72 14.38
CA ARG A 50 5.72 1.30 15.04
C ARG A 50 5.65 -0.11 15.64
N ASP A 51 4.48 -0.51 16.12
CA ASP A 51 4.20 -1.83 16.70
C ASP A 51 3.86 -2.91 15.67
N THR A 52 3.80 -2.56 14.37
CA THR A 52 3.47 -3.51 13.30
C THR A 52 4.66 -4.40 13.01
N GLU A 53 4.54 -5.69 13.29
CA GLU A 53 5.48 -6.71 12.82
C GLU A 53 5.29 -6.92 11.32
N LEU A 54 6.36 -6.88 10.54
CA LEU A 54 6.32 -7.12 9.10
C LEU A 54 7.01 -8.45 8.77
N PRO A 55 6.53 -9.20 7.77
CA PRO A 55 7.31 -10.28 7.19
C PRO A 55 8.54 -9.71 6.46
N ASP A 56 9.47 -10.58 6.08
CA ASP A 56 10.54 -10.19 5.18
C ASP A 56 9.97 -9.80 3.80
N LEU A 57 10.24 -8.57 3.38
CA LEU A 57 9.78 -7.97 2.13
C LEU A 57 11.01 -7.35 1.42
N PRO A 58 11.81 -8.15 0.71
CA PRO A 58 13.03 -7.69 0.08
C PRO A 58 12.79 -6.52 -0.88
N GLY A 59 13.70 -5.53 -0.85
CA GLY A 59 13.62 -4.35 -1.71
C GLY A 59 12.58 -3.31 -1.27
N THR A 60 12.02 -3.45 -0.06
CA THR A 60 11.12 -2.46 0.55
C THR A 60 11.77 -1.76 1.74
N GLU A 61 11.37 -0.52 1.99
CA GLU A 61 11.78 0.26 3.15
C GLU A 61 10.61 0.49 4.11
N ARG A 62 10.86 0.48 5.41
CA ARG A 62 9.82 0.74 6.42
C ARG A 62 9.69 2.22 6.72
N TRP A 63 8.47 2.76 6.63
CA TRP A 63 8.09 4.08 7.12
C TRP A 63 7.13 3.96 8.30
N ASP A 64 7.60 4.41 9.46
CA ASP A 64 6.83 4.40 10.70
C ASP A 64 5.90 5.62 10.77
N GLU A 65 4.61 5.39 10.53
CA GLU A 65 3.60 6.43 10.72
C GLU A 65 3.28 6.65 12.23
N PRO A 66 2.77 7.83 12.63
CA PRO A 66 2.35 8.08 14.01
C PRO A 66 1.38 7.02 14.54
N ASP A 67 1.42 6.70 15.84
CA ASP A 67 0.59 5.60 16.41
C ASP A 67 -0.91 5.83 16.18
N GLU A 68 -1.37 7.09 16.27
CA GLU A 68 -2.76 7.48 16.08
C GLU A 68 -2.90 8.66 15.11
N PRO A 69 -4.02 8.76 14.36
CA PRO A 69 -5.14 7.82 14.33
C PRO A 69 -4.83 6.54 13.53
N ARG A 70 -5.48 5.42 13.87
CA ARG A 70 -5.47 4.18 13.06
C ARG A 70 -6.52 4.22 11.96
N HIS A 71 -6.15 4.76 10.80
CA HIS A 71 -7.02 4.84 9.63
C HIS A 71 -6.19 4.81 8.33
N PRO A 72 -6.64 4.17 7.22
CA PRO A 72 -5.86 4.14 5.98
C PRO A 72 -5.44 5.51 5.44
N LEU A 73 -6.30 6.53 5.63
CA LEU A 73 -5.98 7.92 5.28
C LEU A 73 -4.72 8.44 6.00
N ALA A 74 -4.48 8.05 7.25
CA ALA A 74 -3.27 8.46 7.98
C ALA A 74 -2.01 7.96 7.27
N GLY A 75 -2.04 6.71 6.80
CA GLY A 75 -0.93 6.12 6.04
C GLY A 75 -0.74 6.77 4.67
N ILE A 76 -1.83 7.11 3.97
CA ILE A 76 -1.77 7.83 2.69
C ILE A 76 -1.14 9.21 2.88
N VAL A 77 -1.60 9.97 3.89
CA VAL A 77 -1.06 11.31 4.20
C VAL A 77 0.39 11.22 4.62
N HIS A 78 0.74 10.25 5.48
CA HIS A 78 2.13 10.03 5.89
C HIS A 78 3.02 9.70 4.68
N ALA A 79 2.55 8.86 3.75
CA ALA A 79 3.29 8.55 2.53
C ALA A 79 3.52 9.79 1.66
N LEU A 80 2.48 10.60 1.43
CA LEU A 80 2.56 11.83 0.64
C LEU A 80 3.57 12.82 1.22
N VAL A 81 3.47 13.08 2.52
CA VAL A 81 4.34 14.03 3.23
C VAL A 81 5.79 13.53 3.22
N THR A 82 6.03 12.26 3.53
CA THR A 82 7.39 11.70 3.60
C THR A 82 8.02 11.59 2.20
N ALA A 83 7.24 11.26 1.17
CA ALA A 83 7.74 11.18 -0.20
C ALA A 83 8.02 12.55 -0.82
N GLY A 84 7.35 13.61 -0.37
CA GLY A 84 7.48 14.96 -0.94
C GLY A 84 6.96 15.07 -2.38
N GLY A 85 6.08 14.16 -2.81
CA GLY A 85 5.58 14.09 -4.18
C GLY A 85 4.51 13.01 -4.33
N PRO A 86 4.06 12.73 -5.57
CA PRO A 86 3.03 11.73 -5.81
C PRO A 86 3.41 10.32 -5.37
N VAL A 87 2.45 9.61 -4.79
CA VAL A 87 2.62 8.23 -4.30
C VAL A 87 1.54 7.31 -4.88
N LEU A 88 1.97 6.15 -5.36
CA LEU A 88 1.06 5.07 -5.73
C LEU A 88 0.82 4.18 -4.51
N VAL A 89 -0.40 4.17 -4.01
CA VAL A 89 -0.81 3.48 -2.79
C VAL A 89 -1.41 2.12 -3.14
N CYS A 90 -1.05 1.09 -2.38
CA CYS A 90 -1.75 -0.20 -2.35
C CYS A 90 -1.86 -0.70 -0.90
N ALA A 91 -3.02 -1.21 -0.48
CA ALA A 91 -3.11 -1.91 0.80
C ALA A 91 -2.39 -3.26 0.76
N ALA A 92 -1.79 -3.65 1.89
CA ALA A 92 -1.03 -4.90 2.03
C ALA A 92 -1.88 -6.17 1.93
N ASP A 93 -3.21 -6.05 1.98
CA ASP A 93 -4.16 -7.15 1.94
C ASP A 93 -4.82 -7.37 0.59
N MET A 94 -4.26 -6.79 -0.47
CA MET A 94 -4.76 -6.90 -1.85
C MET A 94 -3.85 -7.80 -2.71
N PRO A 95 -3.81 -9.13 -2.47
CA PRO A 95 -2.84 -10.03 -3.11
C PRO A 95 -3.05 -10.25 -4.61
N PHE A 96 -4.21 -9.82 -5.14
CA PHE A 96 -4.55 -9.98 -6.55
C PHE A 96 -4.33 -8.69 -7.36
N VAL A 97 -3.83 -7.62 -6.74
CA VAL A 97 -3.43 -6.41 -7.47
C VAL A 97 -2.24 -6.74 -8.38
N THR A 98 -2.34 -6.33 -9.64
CA THR A 98 -1.32 -6.59 -10.66
C THR A 98 -0.54 -5.32 -10.98
N ALA A 99 0.65 -5.49 -11.54
CA ALA A 99 1.43 -4.37 -12.07
C ALA A 99 0.67 -3.61 -13.17
N ASP A 100 -0.15 -4.29 -13.97
CA ASP A 100 -0.98 -3.64 -14.99
C ASP A 100 -2.06 -2.76 -14.39
N ALA A 101 -2.75 -3.22 -13.33
CA ALA A 101 -3.72 -2.37 -12.61
C ALA A 101 -3.04 -1.12 -12.03
N CYS A 102 -1.83 -1.27 -11.49
CA CYS A 102 -1.02 -0.15 -11.04
C CYS A 102 -0.65 0.81 -12.18
N ARG A 103 -0.23 0.31 -13.35
CA ARG A 103 0.06 1.14 -14.54
C ARG A 103 -1.17 1.89 -15.03
N THR A 104 -2.35 1.28 -15.00
CA THR A 104 -3.60 1.93 -15.39
C THR A 104 -3.87 3.18 -14.53
N LEU A 105 -3.63 3.10 -13.22
CA LEU A 105 -3.77 4.27 -12.33
C LEU A 105 -2.76 5.38 -12.68
N LEU A 106 -1.51 5.01 -12.94
CA LEU A 106 -0.47 5.96 -13.33
C LEU A 106 -0.79 6.68 -14.64
N GLN A 107 -1.33 5.96 -15.62
CA GLN A 107 -1.72 6.52 -16.93
C GLN A 107 -2.96 7.41 -16.83
N ALA A 108 -3.84 7.16 -15.87
CA ALA A 108 -5.06 7.94 -15.65
C ALA A 108 -4.82 9.24 -14.85
N ALA A 109 -3.62 9.45 -14.29
CA ALA A 109 -3.29 10.57 -13.41
C ALA A 109 -3.67 11.95 -13.97
N GLY A 110 -3.33 12.22 -15.24
CA GLY A 110 -3.54 13.53 -15.87
C GLY A 110 -3.08 14.69 -14.98
N ALA A 111 -3.98 15.65 -14.76
CA ALA A 111 -3.80 16.77 -13.82
C ALA A 111 -4.58 16.59 -12.50
N SER A 112 -5.03 15.36 -12.20
CA SER A 112 -5.86 15.07 -11.03
C SER A 112 -5.01 14.87 -9.78
N SER A 113 -5.45 15.41 -8.64
CA SER A 113 -4.80 15.22 -7.34
C SER A 113 -4.98 13.81 -6.77
N ALA A 114 -5.97 13.05 -7.27
CA ALA A 114 -6.18 11.66 -6.89
C ALA A 114 -6.83 10.87 -8.02
N VAL A 115 -6.37 9.62 -8.19
CA VAL A 115 -6.99 8.60 -9.04
C VAL A 115 -7.11 7.33 -8.21
N VAL A 116 -8.32 6.80 -8.08
CA VAL A 116 -8.59 5.60 -7.26
C VAL A 116 -9.15 4.48 -8.13
N ALA A 117 -8.76 3.26 -7.82
CA ALA A 117 -9.33 2.10 -8.48
C ALA A 117 -10.80 1.91 -8.11
N THR A 118 -11.55 1.30 -9.01
CA THR A 118 -12.91 0.84 -8.77
C THR A 118 -13.00 -0.65 -9.05
N ALA A 119 -13.74 -1.37 -8.21
CA ALA A 119 -14.03 -2.79 -8.40
C ALA A 119 -15.52 -2.99 -8.14
N GLU A 120 -16.24 -3.54 -9.12
CA GLU A 120 -17.69 -3.80 -9.02
C GLU A 120 -18.51 -2.56 -8.60
N GLY A 121 -18.10 -1.38 -9.08
CA GLY A 121 -18.74 -0.09 -8.75
C GLY A 121 -18.39 0.47 -7.37
N VAL A 122 -17.54 -0.21 -6.60
CA VAL A 122 -17.05 0.25 -5.29
C VAL A 122 -15.68 0.89 -5.45
N LEU A 123 -15.50 2.08 -4.85
CA LEU A 123 -14.20 2.73 -4.77
C LEU A 123 -13.27 1.93 -3.87
N ALA A 124 -12.02 1.76 -4.29
CA ALA A 124 -10.94 1.23 -3.47
C ALA A 124 -9.87 2.31 -3.22
N PRO A 125 -10.08 3.25 -2.28
CA PRO A 125 -9.14 4.35 -2.04
C PRO A 125 -7.72 3.89 -1.67
N THR A 126 -7.61 2.70 -1.07
CA THR A 126 -6.30 2.12 -0.74
C THR A 126 -5.61 1.45 -1.92
N LEU A 127 -6.13 1.60 -3.13
CA LEU A 127 -5.46 1.29 -4.39
C LEU A 127 -5.62 2.52 -5.30
N GLY A 128 -4.65 3.44 -5.25
CA GLY A 128 -4.81 4.74 -5.90
C GLY A 128 -3.51 5.53 -6.00
N LEU A 129 -3.46 6.45 -6.95
CA LEU A 129 -2.41 7.46 -7.08
C LEU A 129 -2.88 8.74 -6.39
N TYR A 130 -2.02 9.29 -5.53
CA TYR A 130 -2.28 10.53 -4.82
C TYR A 130 -1.15 11.52 -5.09
N ALA A 131 -1.50 12.78 -5.34
CA ALA A 131 -0.57 13.90 -5.50
C ALA A 131 -0.83 14.98 -4.44
N PRO A 132 0.20 15.74 -4.03
CA PRO A 132 0.06 16.86 -3.08
C PRO A 132 -0.92 17.96 -3.54
#